data_AF-A0A6L5Y7M5-F1
#
_entry.id   AF-A0A6L5Y7M5-F1
#
_cell.length_a   1.000
_cell.length_b   1.000
_cell.length_c   1.000
_cell.angle_alpha   90.00
_cell.angle_beta   90.00
_cell.angle_gamma   90.00
#
_symmetry.space_group_name_H-M   'P 1'
#
loop_
_entity.id
_entity.type
_entity.pdbx_description
1 polymer ?
#
loop_
_entity_poly.entity_id
_entity_poly.type
_entity_poly.pdbx_seq_one_letter_code
_entity_poly.pdbx_strand_id
1 'polypeptide(L)'
;MKLKDLYDAMQRELRVQRKMLGQLRAAKCCAEDGTLYIRTRGGRVDCYALSTVEGRRLQTNITKDPSRIETLAEKSAAQRLILFCEQNIELLERMMKHMDRRDPQDIIAEMPAQVQRILKNRRLRLRAEQNQADYEKCPKDPRKHIHETCYGEMVRSKSEVIIANALYTYGIIFHYEEKFPYCDEDGRTYYPDFTIYLPDGRTLIWEHFGMLRNLDYCIENAYRLRAYQMNDRIIGENLILTQDDSRGRINSAHIYKIIEEKILPFYEHK
;
A
#
# COMPACT_ATOMS: atom_id res chain seq x y z
N MET A 1 -2.61 3.33 1.53
CA MET A 1 -2.61 3.99 2.86
C MET A 1 -2.54 5.48 2.59
N LYS A 2 -3.47 6.31 3.10
CA LYS A 2 -3.40 7.75 2.83
C LYS A 2 -2.21 8.35 3.58
N LEU A 3 -1.58 9.40 3.05
CA LEU A 3 -0.43 10.05 3.70
C LEU A 3 -0.75 10.53 5.12
N LYS A 4 -2.01 10.94 5.34
CA LYS A 4 -2.58 11.26 6.66
C LYS A 4 -2.52 10.06 7.62
N ASP A 5 -2.85 8.86 7.16
CA ASP A 5 -2.83 7.65 7.99
C ASP A 5 -1.41 7.30 8.44
N LEU A 6 -0.42 7.53 7.57
CA LEU A 6 1.00 7.35 7.88
C LEU A 6 1.46 8.37 8.93
N TYR A 7 1.11 9.64 8.75
CA TYR A 7 1.43 10.69 9.72
C TYR A 7 0.81 10.41 11.10
N ASP A 8 -0.45 9.96 11.13
CA ASP A 8 -1.14 9.57 12.37
C ASP A 8 -0.52 8.30 13.00
N ALA A 9 -0.01 7.37 12.19
CA ALA A 9 0.76 6.22 12.68
C ALA A 9 2.09 6.67 13.31
N MET A 10 2.84 7.55 12.64
CA MET A 10 4.09 8.11 13.17
C MET A 10 3.87 8.88 14.48
N GLN A 11 2.78 9.66 14.58
CA GLN A 11 2.41 10.34 15.82
C GLN A 11 2.08 9.39 16.98
N ARG A 12 1.47 8.24 16.69
CA ARG A 12 1.19 7.22 17.70
C ARG A 12 2.49 6.56 18.15
N GLU A 13 3.34 6.19 17.21
CA GLU A 13 4.64 5.59 17.52
C GLU A 13 5.53 6.52 18.34
N LEU A 14 5.62 7.80 17.96
CA LEU A 14 6.36 8.81 18.72
C LEU A 14 5.89 8.92 20.18
N ARG A 15 4.57 8.83 20.41
CA ARG A 15 4.00 8.84 21.77
C ARG A 15 4.39 7.59 22.56
N VAL A 16 4.36 6.41 21.93
CA VAL A 16 4.77 5.14 22.55
C VAL A 16 6.24 5.20 22.94
N GLN A 17 7.11 5.63 22.04
CA GLN A 17 8.55 5.67 22.31
C GLN A 17 8.92 6.69 23.38
N ARG A 18 8.29 7.87 23.41
CA ARG A 18 8.49 8.84 24.49
C ARG A 18 8.03 8.29 25.85
N LYS A 19 6.90 7.58 25.89
CA LYS A 19 6.42 6.93 27.12
C LYS A 19 7.40 5.85 27.59
N MET A 20 7.85 4.99 26.67
CA MET A 20 8.83 3.93 26.94
C MET A 20 10.15 4.53 27.46
N LEU A 21 10.67 5.56 26.79
CA LEU A 21 11.87 6.28 27.21
C LEU A 21 11.74 6.85 28.63
N GLY A 22 10.59 7.46 28.94
CA GLY A 22 10.30 7.98 30.29
C GLY A 22 10.32 6.87 31.36
N GLN A 23 9.67 5.74 31.08
CA GLN A 23 9.64 4.58 31.99
C GLN A 23 11.05 3.98 32.18
N LEU A 24 11.81 3.81 31.10
CA LEU A 24 13.17 3.26 31.15
C LEU A 24 14.13 4.17 31.91
N ARG A 25 14.03 5.50 31.71
CA ARG A 25 14.84 6.47 32.45
C ARG A 25 14.50 6.46 33.95
N ALA A 26 13.23 6.41 34.31
CA ALA A 26 12.79 6.30 35.69
C ALA A 26 13.32 5.00 36.35
N ALA A 27 13.18 3.86 35.67
CA ALA A 27 13.69 2.58 36.16
C ALA A 27 15.22 2.57 36.32
N LYS A 28 15.96 3.17 35.36
CA LYS A 28 17.42 3.26 35.40
C LYS A 28 17.93 4.12 36.57
N CYS A 29 17.23 5.20 36.94
CA CYS A 29 17.63 6.06 38.06
C CYS A 29 17.56 5.34 39.42
N CYS A 30 16.73 4.32 39.55
CA CYS A 30 16.56 3.54 40.78
C CYS A 30 17.48 2.31 40.85
N ALA A 31 18.27 2.03 39.82
CA ALA A 31 19.07 0.81 39.70
C ALA A 31 20.42 0.92 40.41
N GLU A 32 20.87 -0.20 41.00
CA GLU A 32 22.18 -0.33 41.64
C GLU A 32 23.34 0.04 40.68
N ASP A 33 24.43 0.59 41.23
CA ASP A 33 25.63 0.92 40.47
C ASP A 33 26.39 -0.32 39.97
N GLY A 34 26.94 -0.22 38.76
CA GLY A 34 27.68 -1.29 38.10
C GLY A 34 27.04 -1.85 36.83
N THR A 35 27.68 -2.89 36.27
CA THR A 35 27.30 -3.57 35.02
C THR A 35 27.45 -5.08 35.18
N LEU A 36 26.53 -5.84 34.59
CA LEU A 36 26.60 -7.30 34.57
C LEU A 36 27.67 -7.78 33.57
N TYR A 37 28.58 -8.62 34.03
CA TYR A 37 29.54 -9.35 33.18
C TYR A 37 29.32 -10.86 33.36
N ILE A 38 29.07 -11.54 32.24
CA ILE A 38 28.84 -12.99 32.23
C ILE A 38 30.07 -13.68 31.63
N ARG A 39 30.56 -14.70 32.31
CA ARG A 39 31.69 -15.52 31.86
C ARG A 39 31.27 -16.98 31.73
N THR A 40 31.58 -17.59 30.61
CA THR A 40 31.31 -19.01 30.37
C THR A 40 32.61 -19.80 30.27
N ARG A 41 32.76 -20.88 31.05
CA ARG A 41 33.92 -21.80 31.00
C ARG A 41 33.45 -23.24 31.20
N GLY A 42 33.72 -24.10 30.21
CA GLY A 42 33.42 -25.54 30.30
C GLY A 42 31.97 -25.87 30.66
N GLY A 43 31.00 -25.09 30.16
CA GLY A 43 29.57 -25.25 30.46
C GLY A 43 29.09 -24.61 31.77
N ARG A 44 29.98 -24.10 32.63
CA ARG A 44 29.61 -23.29 33.80
C ARG A 44 29.47 -21.82 33.40
N VAL A 45 28.44 -21.17 33.95
CA VAL A 45 28.16 -19.73 33.77
C VAL A 45 28.39 -19.03 35.10
N ASP A 46 29.32 -18.08 35.11
CA ASP A 46 29.61 -17.23 36.25
C ASP A 46 29.17 -15.79 35.95
N CYS A 47 28.43 -15.19 36.89
CA CYS A 47 27.94 -13.82 36.79
C CYS A 47 28.73 -12.92 37.73
N TYR A 48 29.15 -11.75 37.24
CA TYR A 48 29.91 -10.78 37.99
C TYR A 48 29.28 -9.39 37.90
N ALA A 49 29.26 -8.67 39.03
CA ALA A 49 29.01 -7.24 39.05
C ALA A 49 30.35 -6.51 38.87
N LEU A 50 30.44 -5.66 37.84
CA LEU A 50 31.55 -4.75 37.64
C LEU A 50 31.15 -3.37 38.14
N SER A 51 31.85 -2.83 39.13
CA SER A 51 31.66 -1.48 39.65
C SER A 51 32.98 -0.72 39.72
N THR A 52 32.91 0.59 39.93
CA THR A 52 34.09 1.41 40.18
C THR A 52 33.97 2.02 41.56
N VAL A 53 34.91 1.72 42.45
CA VAL A 53 34.98 2.26 43.81
C VAL A 53 36.32 2.96 43.94
N GLU A 54 36.31 4.25 44.26
CA GLU A 54 37.53 5.07 44.41
C GLU A 54 38.48 5.01 43.19
N GLY A 55 37.91 4.98 41.98
CA GLY A 55 38.68 4.93 40.72
C GLY A 55 39.27 3.56 40.37
N ARG A 56 39.08 2.52 41.22
CA ARG A 56 39.49 1.14 40.93
C ARG A 56 38.30 0.31 40.47
N ARG A 57 38.52 -0.52 39.46
CA ARG A 57 37.53 -1.50 39.01
C ARG A 57 37.43 -2.63 40.02
N LEU A 58 36.24 -2.84 40.55
CA LEU A 58 35.91 -3.97 41.42
C LEU A 58 35.09 -4.98 40.62
N GLN A 59 35.45 -6.26 40.73
CA GLN A 59 34.72 -7.37 40.15
C GLN A 59 34.24 -8.28 41.28
N THR A 60 32.93 -8.33 41.50
CA THR A 60 32.31 -9.16 42.54
C THR A 60 31.57 -10.32 41.89
N ASN A 61 31.86 -11.56 42.30
CA ASN A 61 31.07 -12.71 41.84
C ASN A 61 29.70 -12.67 42.50
N ILE A 62 28.65 -12.67 41.69
CA ILE A 62 27.25 -12.63 42.10
C ILE A 62 26.47 -13.84 41.59
N THR A 63 27.16 -14.92 41.17
CA THR A 63 26.52 -16.12 40.58
C THR A 63 25.42 -16.71 41.49
N LYS A 64 25.52 -16.52 42.81
CA LYS A 64 24.55 -17.02 43.80
C LYS A 64 23.49 -15.98 44.24
N ASP A 65 23.41 -14.82 43.57
CA ASP A 65 22.48 -13.74 43.87
C ASP A 65 21.60 -13.42 42.65
N PRO A 66 20.52 -14.19 42.42
CA PRO A 66 19.65 -14.03 41.25
C PRO A 66 19.01 -12.64 41.14
N SER A 67 18.57 -12.07 42.27
CA SER A 67 17.93 -10.75 42.33
C SER A 67 18.86 -9.65 41.80
N ARG A 68 20.13 -9.70 42.20
CA ARG A 68 21.14 -8.74 41.75
C ARG A 68 21.53 -8.95 40.28
N ILE A 69 21.57 -10.20 39.82
CA ILE A 69 21.78 -10.52 38.39
C ILE A 69 20.65 -9.92 37.54
N GLU A 70 19.39 -10.14 37.93
CA GLU A 70 18.21 -9.60 37.24
C GLU A 70 18.27 -8.07 37.18
N THR A 71 18.52 -7.41 38.31
CA THR A 71 18.61 -5.94 38.39
C THR A 71 19.66 -5.37 37.43
N LEU A 72 20.86 -5.96 37.39
CA LEU A 72 21.94 -5.49 36.50
C LEU A 72 21.69 -5.84 35.03
N ALA A 73 21.01 -6.96 34.74
CA ALA A 73 20.57 -7.33 33.40
C ALA A 73 19.52 -6.34 32.87
N GLU A 74 18.49 -6.04 33.67
CA GLU A 74 17.45 -5.05 33.36
C GLU A 74 18.04 -3.67 33.12
N LYS A 75 18.98 -3.23 33.96
CA LYS A 75 19.71 -1.97 33.77
C LYS A 75 20.45 -1.94 32.42
N SER A 76 21.16 -3.03 32.09
CA SER A 76 21.93 -3.13 30.84
C SER A 76 21.00 -3.13 29.61
N ALA A 77 19.86 -3.82 29.69
CA ALA A 77 18.83 -3.77 28.65
C ALA A 77 18.22 -2.38 28.52
N ALA A 78 17.86 -1.74 29.63
CA ALA A 78 17.28 -0.39 29.66
C ALA A 78 18.22 0.65 29.04
N GLN A 79 19.53 0.56 29.28
CA GLN A 79 20.51 1.44 28.65
C GLN A 79 20.50 1.35 27.12
N ARG A 80 20.44 0.13 26.57
CA ARG A 80 20.35 -0.08 25.11
C ARG A 80 19.02 0.40 24.55
N LEU A 81 17.92 0.12 25.26
CA LEU A 81 16.59 0.53 24.84
C LEU A 81 16.41 2.06 24.89
N ILE A 82 17.05 2.75 25.85
CA ILE A 82 17.07 4.22 25.90
C ILE A 82 17.69 4.78 24.62
N LEU A 83 18.87 4.29 24.22
CA LEU A 83 19.54 4.73 23.00
C LEU A 83 18.68 4.45 21.76
N PHE A 84 18.06 3.27 21.70
CA PHE A 84 17.11 2.92 20.63
C PHE A 84 15.93 3.89 20.55
N CYS A 85 15.28 4.19 21.68
CA CYS A 85 14.17 5.13 21.72
C CYS A 85 14.62 6.54 21.32
N GLU A 86 15.78 7.00 21.78
CA GLU A 86 16.31 8.33 21.43
C GLU A 86 16.55 8.48 19.92
N GLN A 87 17.20 7.50 19.30
CA GLN A 87 17.46 7.49 17.85
C GLN A 87 16.16 7.51 17.03
N ASN A 88 15.19 6.68 17.42
CA ASN A 88 13.92 6.60 16.71
C ASN A 88 13.06 7.84 16.91
N ILE A 89 13.02 8.40 18.12
CA ILE A 89 12.33 9.67 18.39
C ILE A 89 12.89 10.77 17.49
N GLU A 90 14.22 10.90 17.41
CA GLU A 90 14.88 11.86 16.53
C GLU A 90 14.49 11.65 15.07
N LEU A 91 14.54 10.41 14.58
CA LEU A 91 14.18 10.09 13.20
C LEU A 91 12.71 10.42 12.89
N LEU A 92 11.79 10.02 13.78
CA LEU A 92 10.35 10.28 13.64
C LEU A 92 10.07 11.78 13.64
N GLU A 93 10.67 12.54 14.55
CA GLU A 93 10.54 13.99 14.59
C GLU A 93 11.05 14.65 13.31
N ARG A 94 12.22 14.23 12.83
CA ARG A 94 12.81 14.72 11.59
C ARG A 94 11.92 14.43 10.38
N MET A 95 11.44 13.19 10.25
CA MET A 95 10.53 12.80 9.18
C MET A 95 9.23 13.60 9.24
N MET A 96 8.61 13.74 10.42
CA MET A 96 7.36 14.49 10.58
C MET A 96 7.51 15.99 10.31
N LYS A 97 8.69 16.55 10.55
CA LYS A 97 9.01 17.96 10.29
C LYS A 97 9.17 18.24 8.78
N HIS A 98 9.75 17.32 8.03
CA HIS A 98 10.12 17.53 6.63
C HIS A 98 9.17 16.86 5.63
N MET A 99 8.25 16.01 6.09
CA MET A 99 7.25 15.39 5.24
C MET A 99 6.24 16.42 4.73
N ASP A 100 6.17 16.58 3.41
CA ASP A 100 5.06 17.27 2.75
C ASP A 100 3.80 16.42 2.86
N ARG A 101 2.75 16.99 3.44
CA ARG A 101 1.50 16.28 3.74
C ARG A 101 0.43 16.49 2.69
N ARG A 102 0.72 17.34 1.69
CA ARG A 102 -0.20 17.65 0.60
C ARG A 102 -0.35 16.45 -0.32
N ASP A 103 -1.56 16.23 -0.79
CA ASP A 103 -1.83 15.30 -1.88
C ASP A 103 -1.40 15.95 -3.22
N PRO A 104 -1.10 15.18 -4.29
CA PRO A 104 -0.75 15.78 -5.58
C PRO A 104 -1.80 16.79 -6.09
N GLN A 105 -3.07 16.62 -5.72
CA GLN A 105 -4.17 17.49 -6.07
C GLN A 105 -4.05 18.86 -5.37
N ASP A 106 -3.66 18.87 -4.10
CA ASP A 106 -3.39 20.09 -3.34
C ASP A 106 -2.21 20.85 -3.96
N ILE A 107 -1.14 20.11 -4.32
CA ILE A 107 0.04 20.68 -4.97
C ILE A 107 -0.35 21.30 -6.32
N ILE A 108 -1.16 20.62 -7.13
CA ILE A 108 -1.66 21.16 -8.41
C ILE A 108 -2.51 22.40 -8.18
N ALA A 109 -3.39 22.41 -7.17
CA ALA A 109 -4.27 23.53 -6.86
C ALA A 109 -3.51 24.80 -6.42
N GLU A 110 -2.32 24.64 -5.86
CA GLU A 110 -1.44 25.76 -5.47
C GLU A 110 -0.58 26.30 -6.63
N MET A 111 -0.49 25.58 -7.75
CA MET A 111 0.28 26.04 -8.92
C MET A 111 -0.34 27.28 -9.57
N PRO A 112 0.41 28.09 -10.34
CA PRO A 112 -0.15 29.20 -11.09
C PRO A 112 -1.33 28.75 -11.98
N ALA A 113 -2.37 29.58 -12.08
CA ALA A 113 -3.59 29.26 -12.83
C ALA A 113 -3.30 28.83 -14.29
N GLN A 114 -2.24 29.37 -14.91
CA GLN A 114 -1.80 28.96 -16.23
C GLN A 114 -1.29 27.52 -16.27
N VAL A 115 -0.52 27.08 -15.27
CA VAL A 115 -0.02 25.71 -15.15
C VAL A 115 -1.19 24.75 -14.88
N GLN A 116 -2.10 25.11 -13.96
CA GLN A 116 -3.32 24.35 -13.72
C GLN A 116 -4.12 24.16 -15.02
N ARG A 117 -4.28 25.24 -15.80
CA ARG A 117 -4.96 25.19 -17.09
C ARG A 117 -4.24 24.31 -18.12
N ILE A 118 -2.91 24.38 -18.20
CA ILE A 118 -2.12 23.52 -19.10
C ILE A 118 -2.29 22.06 -18.72
N LEU A 119 -2.16 21.71 -17.43
CA LEU A 119 -2.34 20.34 -16.94
C LEU A 119 -3.77 19.85 -17.19
N LYS A 120 -4.78 20.68 -16.91
CA LYS A 120 -6.18 20.40 -17.23
C LYS A 120 -6.39 20.17 -18.72
N ASN A 121 -5.85 21.03 -19.58
CA ASN A 121 -5.96 20.91 -21.03
C ASN A 121 -5.25 19.67 -21.55
N ARG A 122 -4.07 19.31 -21.00
CA ARG A 122 -3.40 18.05 -21.30
C ARG A 122 -4.26 16.86 -20.90
N ARG A 123 -4.87 16.90 -19.70
CA ARG A 123 -5.80 15.86 -19.23
C ARG A 123 -7.01 15.72 -20.16
N LEU A 124 -7.55 16.84 -20.63
CA LEU A 124 -8.64 16.88 -21.60
C LEU A 124 -8.20 16.40 -22.98
N ARG A 125 -6.97 16.69 -23.42
CA ARG A 125 -6.42 16.22 -24.68
C ARG A 125 -6.16 14.72 -24.64
N LEU A 126 -5.56 14.20 -23.57
CA LEU A 126 -5.40 12.77 -23.35
C LEU A 126 -6.77 12.07 -23.30
N ARG A 127 -7.76 12.67 -22.63
CA ARG A 127 -9.15 12.19 -22.66
C ARG A 127 -9.73 12.22 -24.07
N ALA A 128 -9.47 13.26 -24.85
CA ALA A 128 -9.95 13.38 -26.22
C ALA A 128 -9.26 12.36 -27.14
N GLU A 129 -7.96 12.13 -26.97
CA GLU A 129 -7.19 11.08 -27.66
C GLU A 129 -7.71 9.69 -27.30
N GLN A 130 -8.00 9.45 -26.01
CA GLN A 130 -8.59 8.21 -25.49
C GLN A 130 -10.06 8.01 -25.92
N ASN A 131 -10.80 9.10 -26.13
CA ASN A 131 -12.17 9.08 -26.65
C ASN A 131 -12.26 9.15 -28.19
N GLN A 132 -11.15 9.41 -28.90
CA GLN A 132 -11.08 9.46 -30.37
C GLN A 132 -10.70 8.13 -31.00
N ALA A 133 -10.23 7.15 -30.21
CA ALA A 133 -10.24 5.78 -30.68
C ALA A 133 -11.71 5.37 -30.83
N ASP A 134 -12.23 5.37 -32.06
CA ASP A 134 -13.51 4.72 -32.36
C ASP A 134 -13.34 3.23 -32.04
N TYR A 135 -13.74 2.84 -30.83
CA TYR A 135 -13.77 1.45 -30.40
C TYR A 135 -15.21 1.03 -30.13
N GLU A 136 -15.53 -0.23 -30.46
CA GLU A 136 -16.89 -0.74 -30.34
C GLU A 136 -17.23 -0.96 -28.85
N LYS A 137 -17.88 0.02 -28.23
CA LYS A 137 -18.38 -0.06 -26.84
C LYS A 137 -19.55 -1.02 -26.73
N CYS A 138 -19.71 -1.64 -25.56
CA CYS A 138 -20.85 -2.50 -25.24
C CYS A 138 -22.19 -1.76 -25.46
N PRO A 139 -23.03 -2.20 -26.40
CA PRO A 139 -24.33 -1.56 -26.64
C PRO A 139 -25.39 -1.97 -25.60
N LYS A 140 -25.06 -2.92 -24.70
CA LYS A 140 -26.05 -3.56 -23.83
C LYS A 140 -26.49 -2.62 -22.71
N ASP A 141 -27.79 -2.37 -22.64
CA ASP A 141 -28.49 -1.69 -21.55
C ASP A 141 -27.87 -0.34 -21.13
N PRO A 142 -27.86 0.67 -22.02
CA PRO A 142 -27.29 2.00 -21.73
C PRO A 142 -27.91 2.69 -20.51
N ARG A 143 -29.10 2.26 -20.08
CA ARG A 143 -29.81 2.79 -18.92
C ARG A 143 -29.13 2.44 -17.60
N LYS A 144 -28.22 1.45 -17.59
CA LYS A 144 -27.44 1.05 -16.41
C LYS A 144 -26.19 1.90 -16.20
N HIS A 145 -25.74 2.67 -17.19
CA HIS A 145 -24.61 3.58 -17.05
C HIS A 145 -25.03 4.85 -16.29
N ILE A 146 -25.21 4.72 -14.98
CA ILE A 146 -25.74 5.78 -14.10
C ILE A 146 -24.69 6.38 -13.15
N HIS A 147 -23.48 5.84 -13.13
CA HIS A 147 -22.42 6.31 -12.25
C HIS A 147 -21.39 7.12 -13.03
N GLU A 148 -21.20 8.37 -12.67
CA GLU A 148 -20.27 9.27 -13.33
C GLU A 148 -18.86 9.16 -12.70
N THR A 149 -17.84 8.97 -13.55
CA THR A 149 -16.42 9.01 -13.16
C THR A 149 -15.92 10.45 -12.94
N CYS A 150 -14.76 10.62 -12.32
CA CYS A 150 -14.12 11.94 -12.12
C CYS A 150 -13.69 12.63 -13.42
N TYR A 151 -13.80 11.90 -14.53
CA TYR A 151 -13.57 12.39 -15.88
C TYR A 151 -14.82 12.23 -16.76
N GLY A 152 -16.02 12.05 -16.20
CA GLY A 152 -17.29 12.18 -16.93
C GLY A 152 -17.67 11.02 -17.87
N GLU A 153 -16.97 9.89 -17.82
CA GLU A 153 -17.47 8.63 -18.41
C GLU A 153 -18.54 8.03 -17.49
N MET A 154 -19.62 7.51 -18.08
CA MET A 154 -20.72 6.87 -17.36
C MET A 154 -20.48 5.35 -17.30
N VAL A 155 -20.48 4.78 -16.11
CA VAL A 155 -20.21 3.36 -15.87
C VAL A 155 -21.36 2.68 -15.11
N ARG A 156 -21.39 1.34 -15.09
CA ARG A 156 -22.50 0.54 -14.56
C ARG A 156 -22.48 0.37 -13.05
N SER A 157 -21.32 0.51 -12.41
CA SER A 157 -21.22 0.28 -10.96
C SER A 157 -20.30 1.28 -10.23
N LYS A 158 -20.50 1.42 -8.91
CA LYS A 158 -19.60 2.21 -8.04
C LYS A 158 -18.18 1.64 -8.00
N SER A 159 -18.04 0.32 -8.11
CA SER A 159 -16.74 -0.36 -8.17
C SER A 159 -15.99 0.01 -9.46
N GLU A 160 -16.68 0.03 -10.60
CA GLU A 160 -16.12 0.54 -11.86
C GLU A 160 -15.71 2.01 -11.77
N VAL A 161 -16.48 2.87 -11.09
CA VAL A 161 -16.07 4.28 -10.86
C VAL A 161 -14.72 4.33 -10.14
N ILE A 162 -14.52 3.49 -9.11
CA ILE A 162 -13.28 3.47 -8.34
C ILE A 162 -12.11 3.03 -9.23
N ILE A 163 -12.28 1.96 -10.02
CA ILE A 163 -11.24 1.44 -10.91
C ILE A 163 -10.91 2.45 -12.02
N ALA A 164 -11.93 2.94 -12.73
CA ALA A 164 -11.79 3.92 -13.80
C ALA A 164 -11.11 5.20 -13.33
N ASN A 165 -11.54 5.74 -12.17
CA ASN A 165 -10.91 6.92 -11.58
C ASN A 165 -9.46 6.66 -11.18
N ALA A 166 -9.16 5.47 -10.67
CA ALA A 166 -7.80 5.10 -10.32
C ALA A 166 -6.91 5.05 -11.57
N LEU A 167 -7.28 4.25 -12.58
CA LEU A 167 -6.54 4.17 -13.85
C LEU A 167 -6.29 5.56 -14.46
N TYR A 168 -7.34 6.38 -14.48
CA TYR A 168 -7.26 7.76 -14.99
C TYR A 168 -6.34 8.66 -14.16
N THR A 169 -6.36 8.53 -12.83
CA THR A 169 -5.51 9.33 -11.93
C THR A 169 -4.03 9.01 -12.12
N TYR A 170 -3.68 7.74 -12.38
CA TYR A 170 -2.32 7.31 -12.70
C TYR A 170 -1.92 7.63 -14.17
N GLY A 171 -2.81 8.21 -14.98
CA GLY A 171 -2.53 8.54 -16.38
C GLY A 171 -2.41 7.33 -17.30
N ILE A 172 -3.02 6.20 -16.92
CA ILE A 172 -3.01 4.96 -17.70
C ILE A 172 -4.04 5.07 -18.82
N ILE A 173 -3.67 4.60 -20.02
CA ILE A 173 -4.56 4.56 -21.19
C ILE A 173 -5.39 3.28 -21.14
N PHE A 174 -6.71 3.42 -21.18
CA PHE A 174 -7.65 2.29 -21.15
C PHE A 174 -8.94 2.58 -21.91
N HIS A 175 -9.62 1.54 -22.35
CA HIS A 175 -10.98 1.59 -22.85
C HIS A 175 -11.92 0.92 -21.86
N TYR A 176 -13.07 1.56 -21.61
CA TYR A 176 -14.16 1.00 -20.81
C TYR A 176 -15.15 0.25 -21.72
N GLU A 177 -15.48 -1.00 -21.37
CA GLU A 177 -16.40 -1.88 -22.10
C GLU A 177 -16.13 -1.98 -23.61
N GLU A 178 -14.85 -2.06 -24.00
CA GLU A 178 -14.49 -2.31 -25.39
C GLU A 178 -14.81 -3.75 -25.80
N LYS A 179 -15.29 -3.94 -27.03
CA LYS A 179 -15.50 -5.26 -27.61
C LYS A 179 -14.21 -6.07 -27.58
N PHE A 180 -14.28 -7.23 -26.94
CA PHE A 180 -13.25 -8.24 -27.06
C PHE A 180 -13.19 -8.71 -28.52
N PRO A 181 -12.01 -8.71 -29.18
CA PRO A 181 -11.90 -8.93 -30.62
C PRO A 181 -12.27 -10.35 -31.07
N TYR A 182 -12.43 -11.28 -30.14
CA TYR A 182 -12.75 -12.68 -30.42
C TYR A 182 -14.14 -13.03 -29.90
N CYS A 183 -14.90 -13.74 -30.73
CA CYS A 183 -16.16 -14.37 -30.33
C CYS A 183 -15.89 -15.81 -29.86
N ASP A 184 -16.81 -16.38 -29.09
CA ASP A 184 -16.79 -17.82 -28.82
C ASP A 184 -17.34 -18.65 -30.02
N GLU A 185 -17.32 -19.97 -29.85
CA GLU A 185 -17.83 -20.95 -30.83
C GLU A 185 -19.31 -20.73 -31.18
N ASP A 186 -20.08 -20.11 -30.29
CA ASP A 186 -21.51 -19.78 -30.47
C ASP A 186 -21.73 -18.38 -31.08
N GLY A 187 -20.65 -17.66 -31.43
CA GLY A 187 -20.70 -16.31 -31.97
C GLY A 187 -21.00 -15.22 -30.94
N ARG A 188 -20.91 -15.51 -29.64
CA ARG A 188 -21.13 -14.52 -28.58
C ARG A 188 -19.97 -13.55 -28.50
N THR A 189 -20.32 -12.27 -28.37
CA THR A 189 -19.37 -11.18 -28.16
C THR A 189 -19.27 -10.81 -26.68
N TYR A 190 -18.03 -10.58 -26.23
CA TYR A 190 -17.72 -10.22 -24.86
C TYR A 190 -17.19 -8.79 -24.78
N TYR A 191 -17.41 -8.15 -23.63
CA TYR A 191 -16.99 -6.78 -23.35
C TYR A 191 -16.37 -6.79 -21.96
N PRO A 192 -15.04 -6.80 -21.84
CA PRO A 192 -14.38 -6.69 -20.56
C PRO A 192 -14.65 -5.33 -19.93
N ASP A 193 -14.64 -5.25 -18.60
CA ASP A 193 -14.87 -3.97 -17.93
C ASP A 193 -13.84 -2.92 -18.36
N PHE A 194 -12.55 -3.31 -18.42
CA PHE A 194 -11.48 -2.45 -18.91
C PHE A 194 -10.49 -3.19 -19.80
N THR A 195 -10.14 -2.57 -20.93
CA THR A 195 -9.02 -2.94 -21.80
C THR A 195 -7.91 -1.90 -21.61
N ILE A 196 -6.72 -2.32 -21.23
CA ILE A 196 -5.59 -1.44 -20.88
C ILE A 196 -4.47 -1.64 -21.88
N TYR A 197 -4.01 -0.56 -22.50
CA TYR A 197 -2.91 -0.60 -23.46
C TYR A 197 -1.62 -0.18 -22.79
N LEU A 198 -0.65 -1.07 -22.81
CA LEU A 198 0.67 -0.84 -22.24
C LEU A 198 1.59 -0.16 -23.27
N PRO A 199 2.60 0.62 -22.81
CA PRO A 199 3.52 1.32 -23.69
C PRO A 199 4.36 0.41 -24.60
N ASP A 200 4.53 -0.86 -24.23
CA ASP A 200 5.27 -1.87 -25.00
C ASP A 200 4.41 -2.61 -26.02
N GLY A 201 3.16 -2.19 -26.22
CA GLY A 201 2.22 -2.77 -27.18
C GLY A 201 1.40 -3.94 -26.64
N ARG A 202 1.59 -4.35 -25.38
CA ARG A 202 0.75 -5.37 -24.76
C ARG A 202 -0.62 -4.80 -24.37
N THR A 203 -1.61 -5.70 -24.32
CA THR A 203 -2.96 -5.39 -23.85
C THR A 203 -3.27 -6.22 -22.62
N LEU A 204 -3.63 -5.55 -21.52
CA LEU A 204 -4.16 -6.19 -20.33
C LEU A 204 -5.69 -6.07 -20.34
N ILE A 205 -6.36 -7.13 -19.91
CA ILE A 205 -7.79 -7.12 -19.62
C ILE A 205 -7.99 -7.04 -18.11
N TRP A 206 -8.88 -6.18 -17.64
CA TRP A 206 -9.28 -6.14 -16.24
C TRP A 206 -10.80 -6.33 -16.11
N GLU A 207 -11.18 -7.41 -15.44
CA GLU A 207 -12.55 -7.78 -15.13
C GLU A 207 -12.85 -7.66 -13.63
N HIS A 208 -14.00 -7.09 -13.27
CA HIS A 208 -14.45 -6.91 -11.89
C HIS A 208 -15.80 -7.61 -11.61
N PHE A 209 -15.76 -8.59 -10.70
CA PHE A 209 -16.92 -9.38 -10.33
C PHE A 209 -17.67 -8.81 -9.12
N GLY A 210 -18.67 -7.97 -9.38
CA GLY A 210 -19.49 -7.34 -8.33
C GLY A 210 -20.72 -8.14 -7.86
N MET A 211 -21.17 -9.13 -8.64
CA MET A 211 -22.46 -9.81 -8.42
C MET A 211 -22.35 -11.33 -8.26
N LEU A 212 -21.27 -11.85 -7.66
CA LEU A 212 -21.03 -13.30 -7.51
C LEU A 212 -22.08 -14.07 -6.67
N ARG A 213 -23.04 -13.36 -6.05
CA ARG A 213 -24.21 -13.98 -5.39
C ARG A 213 -25.32 -14.38 -6.38
N ASN A 214 -25.31 -13.82 -7.59
CA ASN A 214 -26.27 -14.13 -8.64
C ASN A 214 -25.71 -15.27 -9.52
N LEU A 215 -26.39 -16.41 -9.51
CA LEU A 215 -25.92 -17.60 -10.22
C LEU A 215 -25.88 -17.40 -11.74
N ASP A 216 -26.88 -16.74 -12.32
CA ASP A 216 -26.92 -16.45 -13.75
C ASP A 216 -25.75 -15.54 -14.16
N TYR A 217 -25.44 -14.54 -13.33
CA TYR A 217 -24.26 -13.70 -13.51
C TYR A 217 -22.95 -14.51 -13.46
N CYS A 218 -22.84 -15.47 -12.54
CA CYS A 218 -21.67 -16.36 -12.48
C CYS A 218 -21.54 -17.24 -13.73
N ILE A 219 -22.65 -17.75 -14.26
CA ILE A 219 -22.67 -18.54 -15.49
C ILE A 219 -22.20 -17.70 -16.69
N GLU A 220 -22.72 -16.49 -16.84
CA GLU A 220 -22.30 -15.56 -17.92
C GLU A 220 -20.81 -15.21 -17.81
N ASN A 221 -20.29 -15.01 -16.60
CA ASN A 221 -18.87 -14.78 -16.39
C ASN A 221 -18.02 -16.01 -16.69
N ALA A 222 -18.51 -17.22 -16.46
CA ALA A 222 -17.78 -18.43 -16.80
C ALA A 222 -17.58 -18.55 -18.32
N TYR A 223 -18.60 -18.21 -19.12
CA TYR A 223 -18.47 -18.14 -20.58
C TYR A 223 -17.43 -17.10 -21.01
N ARG A 224 -17.46 -15.91 -20.39
CA ARG A 224 -16.48 -14.84 -20.63
C ARG A 224 -15.05 -15.28 -20.32
N LEU A 225 -14.83 -15.90 -19.16
CA LEU A 225 -13.52 -16.44 -18.75
C LEU A 225 -13.04 -17.55 -19.69
N ARG A 226 -13.95 -18.41 -20.18
CA ARG A 226 -13.62 -19.40 -21.21
C ARG A 226 -13.14 -18.72 -22.49
N ALA A 227 -13.86 -17.70 -22.97
CA ALA A 227 -13.48 -16.96 -24.17
C ALA A 227 -12.11 -16.26 -24.02
N TYR A 228 -11.84 -15.68 -22.86
CA TYR A 228 -10.53 -15.11 -22.52
C TYR A 228 -9.43 -16.17 -22.57
N GLN A 229 -9.64 -17.33 -21.93
CA GLN A 229 -8.67 -18.42 -21.90
C GLN A 229 -8.39 -18.99 -23.29
N MET A 230 -9.40 -19.11 -24.15
CA MET A 230 -9.25 -19.58 -25.53
C MET A 230 -8.46 -18.61 -26.42
N ASN A 231 -8.25 -17.37 -25.98
CA ASN A 231 -7.55 -16.32 -26.71
C ASN A 231 -6.34 -15.78 -25.92
N ASP A 232 -5.68 -16.67 -25.19
CA ASP A 232 -4.44 -16.45 -24.45
C ASP A 232 -4.48 -15.28 -23.46
N ARG A 233 -5.67 -15.02 -22.88
CA ARG A 233 -5.83 -14.10 -21.75
C ARG A 233 -5.73 -14.89 -20.45
N ILE A 234 -4.50 -15.00 -19.95
CA ILE A 234 -4.09 -15.80 -18.80
C ILE A 234 -4.20 -14.97 -17.52
N ILE A 235 -4.91 -15.55 -16.53
CA ILE A 235 -5.11 -14.94 -15.21
C ILE A 235 -3.75 -14.71 -14.54
N GLY A 236 -3.51 -13.47 -14.11
CA GLY A 236 -2.29 -13.07 -13.41
C GLY A 236 -1.15 -12.61 -14.33
N GLU A 237 -1.27 -12.81 -15.64
CA GLU A 237 -0.33 -12.31 -16.65
C GLU A 237 -0.92 -11.10 -17.39
N ASN A 238 -1.87 -11.34 -18.30
CA ASN A 238 -2.54 -10.33 -19.11
C ASN A 238 -4.06 -10.25 -18.86
N LEU A 239 -4.56 -11.00 -17.87
CA LEU A 239 -5.92 -10.91 -17.34
C LEU A 239 -5.89 -10.67 -15.83
N ILE A 240 -6.44 -9.52 -15.42
CA ILE A 240 -6.60 -9.09 -14.03
C ILE A 240 -8.05 -9.34 -13.63
N LEU A 241 -8.24 -10.10 -12.54
CA LEU A 241 -9.56 -10.36 -11.97
C LEU A 241 -9.65 -9.72 -10.60
N THR A 242 -10.75 -9.03 -10.34
CA THR A 242 -11.09 -8.49 -9.02
C THR A 242 -12.53 -8.84 -8.68
N GLN A 243 -12.90 -8.77 -7.40
CA GLN A 243 -14.27 -9.05 -6.96
C GLN A 243 -14.62 -8.23 -5.73
N ASP A 244 -15.93 -8.04 -5.52
CA ASP A 244 -16.43 -7.50 -4.27
C ASP A 244 -16.36 -8.55 -3.14
N ASP A 245 -16.28 -8.07 -1.89
CA ASP A 245 -16.41 -8.95 -0.73
C ASP A 245 -17.85 -9.50 -0.58
N SER A 246 -18.05 -10.39 0.39
CA SER A 246 -19.38 -10.99 0.63
C SER A 246 -20.46 -9.96 0.96
N ARG A 247 -20.12 -8.72 1.31
CA ARG A 247 -21.04 -7.62 1.60
C ARG A 247 -21.18 -6.63 0.44
N GLY A 248 -20.61 -6.92 -0.73
CA GLY A 248 -20.64 -6.03 -1.89
C GLY A 248 -19.71 -4.83 -1.74
N ARG A 249 -18.63 -4.95 -0.95
CA ARG A 249 -17.65 -3.88 -0.75
C ARG A 249 -16.39 -4.15 -1.53
N ILE A 250 -15.91 -3.12 -2.23
CA ILE A 250 -14.60 -3.10 -2.88
C ILE A 250 -13.55 -2.47 -1.97
N ASN A 251 -12.34 -3.03 -1.97
CA ASN A 251 -11.19 -2.45 -1.27
C ASN A 251 -10.38 -1.57 -2.24
N SER A 252 -10.59 -0.25 -2.21
CA SER A 252 -9.85 0.67 -3.08
C SER A 252 -8.33 0.59 -2.88
N ALA A 253 -7.83 0.32 -1.66
CA ALA A 253 -6.38 0.15 -1.43
C ALA A 253 -5.81 -1.06 -2.19
N HIS A 254 -6.62 -2.11 -2.36
CA HIS A 254 -6.24 -3.26 -3.17
C HIS A 254 -6.19 -2.93 -4.66
N ILE A 255 -7.15 -2.12 -5.16
CA ILE A 255 -7.16 -1.64 -6.55
C ILE A 255 -5.89 -0.82 -6.86
N TYR A 256 -5.53 0.11 -5.98
CA TYR A 256 -4.30 0.89 -6.15
C TYR A 256 -3.05 -0.01 -6.16
N LYS A 257 -2.99 -0.99 -5.26
CA LYS A 257 -1.89 -1.97 -5.22
C LYS A 257 -1.77 -2.76 -6.53
N ILE A 258 -2.90 -3.18 -7.12
CA ILE A 258 -2.89 -3.86 -8.43
C ILE A 258 -2.31 -2.95 -9.50
N ILE A 259 -2.74 -1.70 -9.58
CA ILE A 259 -2.21 -0.74 -10.55
C ILE A 259 -0.69 -0.58 -10.38
N GLU A 260 -0.24 -0.37 -9.14
CA GLU A 260 1.17 -0.16 -8.81
C GLU A 260 2.04 -1.39 -9.11
N GLU A 261 1.57 -2.60 -8.85
CA GLU A 261 2.37 -3.82 -9.03
C GLU A 261 2.25 -4.44 -10.42
N LYS A 262 1.12 -4.26 -11.10
CA LYS A 262 0.80 -4.98 -12.35
C LYS A 262 0.76 -4.10 -13.60
N ILE A 263 0.65 -2.78 -13.46
CA ILE A 263 0.49 -1.89 -14.61
C ILE A 263 1.63 -0.88 -14.68
N LEU A 264 1.89 -0.14 -13.59
CA LEU A 264 2.91 0.92 -13.56
C LEU A 264 4.34 0.48 -13.92
N PRO A 265 4.83 -0.74 -13.62
CA PRO A 265 6.18 -1.14 -13.98
C PRO A 265 6.46 -1.06 -15.49
N PHE A 266 5.43 -1.08 -16.34
CA PHE A 266 5.55 -0.90 -17.79
C PHE A 266 5.68 0.56 -18.24
N TYR A 267 5.54 1.51 -17.32
CA TYR A 267 5.62 2.95 -17.57
C TYR A 267 6.89 3.60 -17.00
N GLU A 268 7.68 2.89 -16.18
CA GLU A 268 8.88 3.41 -15.49
C GLU A 268 10.16 3.47 -16.38
N HIS A 269 10.12 2.95 -17.61
CA HIS A 269 11.29 2.87 -18.50
C HIS A 269 11.31 3.93 -19.62
N LYS A 270 10.87 5.16 -19.36
CA LYS A 270 11.07 6.29 -20.28
C LYS A 270 11.91 7.41 -19.68
#